data_AF-G7Y5C1-F1
#
_entry.id   AF-G7Y5C1-F1
#
_cell.length_a   1.000
_cell.length_b   1.000
_cell.length_c   1.000
_cell.angle_alpha   90.00
_cell.angle_beta   90.00
_cell.angle_gamma   90.00
#
_symmetry.space_group_name_H-M   'P 1'
#
loop_
_entity.id
_entity.type
_entity.pdbx_description
1 polymer ?
#
loop_
_entity_poly.entity_id
_entity_poly.type
_entity_poly.pdbx_seq_one_letter_code
_entity_poly.pdbx_strand_id
1 'polypeptide(L)'
;SNIPAVESANVWGLVNLKKGQKRRQQKILTEIKKSAKLIEPINEVADERKARRIAFRSVKRELTLWKGPVHKNRLADQLIFPLNDTAVTIAGSEEAQKLRQCLLVAESKKRADTLQGKLYSSLYSDAPSLSLKEDVADQTSRVIRKKLLEQIAMRQKERFLTARVAAKNKRQNKIKSKNFHRHQKARLLKEYEKEMEKLRDTDPRKFAERILEAEKKRAQERASLRHRGGSKFARLQKLRAKYDTEARDAVAEMYERSKELTKRTEPNDSSESEVSDIDCSSESEMDSEESEFNASSSTEDEAGDTVSSKLWWRQISCQLVCNHINTPSYQYFDISPVHLSVLWCKDDGLPGNIK
;
A
#
# COMPACT_ATOMS: atom_id res chain seq x y z
N SER A 1 -17.12 -48.05 -15.03
CA SER A 1 -17.05 -47.33 -13.73
C SER A 1 -16.79 -45.85 -13.98
N ASN A 2 -17.85 -45.05 -14.14
CA ASN A 2 -17.74 -43.59 -14.19
C ASN A 2 -19.04 -43.01 -13.61
N ILE A 3 -19.15 -43.13 -12.28
CA ILE A 3 -20.11 -42.36 -11.50
C ILE A 3 -19.37 -41.06 -11.19
N PRO A 4 -19.90 -39.87 -11.51
CA PRO A 4 -19.26 -38.63 -11.08
C PRO A 4 -19.14 -38.67 -9.55
N ALA A 5 -17.94 -38.42 -9.04
CA ALA A 5 -17.72 -38.31 -7.59
C ALA A 5 -18.74 -37.31 -7.05
N VAL A 6 -19.57 -37.76 -6.10
CA VAL A 6 -20.52 -36.89 -5.42
C VAL A 6 -19.70 -35.87 -4.65
N GLU A 7 -19.50 -34.71 -5.26
CA GLU A 7 -18.83 -33.58 -4.63
C GLU A 7 -19.63 -33.21 -3.37
N SER A 8 -18.99 -33.45 -2.23
CA SER A 8 -19.43 -33.07 -0.89
C SER A 8 -20.75 -33.70 -0.41
N ALA A 9 -20.71 -34.97 -0.01
CA ALA A 9 -21.57 -35.43 1.08
C ALA A 9 -21.11 -34.74 2.39
N ASN A 10 -21.43 -33.46 2.53
CA ASN A 10 -21.17 -32.70 3.76
C ASN A 10 -21.91 -33.38 4.92
N VAL A 11 -21.22 -33.64 6.03
CA VAL A 11 -21.79 -34.26 7.25
C VAL A 11 -23.05 -33.51 7.71
N TRP A 12 -23.08 -32.19 7.53
CA TRP A 12 -24.25 -31.35 7.80
C TRP A 12 -25.42 -31.57 6.83
N GLY A 13 -25.15 -31.97 5.57
CA GLY A 13 -26.17 -32.38 4.61
C GLY A 13 -26.89 -33.68 5.04
N LEU A 14 -26.15 -34.62 5.63
CA LEU A 14 -26.70 -35.86 6.20
C LEU A 14 -27.55 -35.61 7.46
N VAL A 15 -27.16 -34.67 8.31
CA VAL A 15 -27.94 -34.26 9.49
C VAL A 15 -29.24 -33.54 9.08
N ASN A 16 -29.19 -32.70 8.04
CA ASN A 16 -30.37 -32.04 7.47
C ASN A 16 -31.32 -33.01 6.75
N LEU A 17 -30.82 -34.14 6.25
CA LEU A 17 -31.66 -35.22 5.72
C LEU A 17 -32.50 -35.88 6.83
N LYS A 18 -31.98 -36.02 8.05
CA LYS A 18 -32.72 -36.61 9.20
C LYS A 18 -33.80 -35.69 9.77
N LYS A 19 -33.62 -34.35 9.66
CA LYS A 19 -34.57 -33.33 10.16
C LYS A 19 -35.49 -32.72 9.08
N GLY A 20 -35.21 -32.94 7.79
CA GLY A 20 -35.98 -32.38 6.68
C GLY A 20 -37.34 -33.05 6.44
N GLN A 21 -38.21 -32.39 5.65
CA GLN A 21 -39.51 -32.95 5.25
C GLN A 21 -39.34 -34.24 4.45
N LYS A 22 -39.57 -35.40 5.09
CA LYS A 22 -39.44 -36.75 4.50
C LYS A 22 -40.13 -36.88 3.14
N ARG A 23 -41.29 -36.23 2.96
CA ARG A 23 -42.05 -36.23 1.70
C ARG A 23 -41.29 -35.59 0.54
N ARG A 24 -40.56 -34.49 0.76
CA ARG A 24 -39.77 -33.83 -0.30
C ARG A 24 -38.56 -34.67 -0.69
N GLN A 25 -37.90 -35.27 0.29
CA GLN A 25 -36.77 -36.17 0.06
C GLN A 25 -37.20 -37.44 -0.70
N GLN A 26 -38.34 -38.02 -0.34
CA GLN A 26 -38.92 -39.15 -1.07
C GLN A 26 -39.25 -38.77 -2.53
N LYS A 27 -39.80 -37.57 -2.77
CA LYS A 27 -40.04 -37.09 -4.14
C LYS A 27 -38.73 -36.98 -4.93
N ILE A 28 -37.70 -36.35 -4.37
CA ILE A 28 -36.37 -36.24 -5.02
C ILE A 28 -35.77 -37.63 -5.26
N LEU A 29 -35.85 -38.55 -4.30
CA LEU A 29 -35.38 -39.92 -4.48
C LEU A 29 -36.16 -40.67 -5.57
N THR A 30 -37.47 -40.47 -5.65
CA THR A 30 -38.29 -41.07 -6.73
C THR A 30 -37.99 -40.45 -8.08
N GLU A 31 -37.68 -39.15 -8.16
CA GLU A 31 -37.27 -38.47 -9.38
C GLU A 31 -35.89 -38.93 -9.83
N ILE A 32 -34.93 -39.04 -8.91
CA ILE A 32 -33.59 -39.60 -9.19
C ILE A 32 -33.72 -41.04 -9.69
N LYS A 33 -34.53 -41.88 -9.02
CA LYS A 33 -34.80 -43.26 -9.46
C LYS A 33 -35.47 -43.32 -10.83
N LYS A 34 -36.36 -42.38 -11.17
CA LYS A 34 -36.98 -42.28 -12.50
C LYS A 34 -35.99 -41.80 -13.57
N SER A 35 -35.06 -40.91 -13.21
CA SER A 35 -34.03 -40.39 -14.13
C SER A 35 -32.81 -41.30 -14.29
N ALA A 36 -32.60 -42.23 -13.35
CA ALA A 36 -31.51 -43.17 -13.36
C ALA A 36 -31.73 -44.19 -14.49
N LYS A 37 -31.13 -43.92 -15.65
CA LYS A 37 -31.10 -44.87 -16.76
C LYS A 37 -30.24 -46.06 -16.38
N LEU A 38 -30.74 -47.26 -16.65
CA LEU A 38 -29.97 -48.49 -16.58
C LEU A 38 -28.75 -48.38 -17.49
N ILE A 39 -27.60 -48.86 -17.03
CA ILE A 39 -26.37 -48.84 -17.81
C ILE A 39 -26.57 -49.80 -18.99
N GLU A 40 -26.67 -49.24 -20.19
CA GLU A 40 -26.71 -50.00 -21.43
C GLU A 40 -25.39 -50.81 -21.58
N PRO A 41 -25.44 -52.01 -22.21
CA PRO A 41 -24.23 -52.80 -22.43
C PRO A 41 -23.17 -51.97 -23.16
N ILE A 42 -21.92 -52.11 -22.71
CA ILE A 42 -20.78 -51.34 -23.24
C ILE A 42 -20.62 -51.62 -24.73
N ASN A 43 -20.63 -50.55 -25.53
CA ASN A 43 -20.23 -50.59 -26.93
C ASN A 43 -18.85 -49.92 -27.03
N GLU A 44 -17.81 -50.74 -27.06
CA GLU A 44 -16.41 -50.30 -27.01
C GLU A 44 -16.10 -49.24 -28.08
N VAL A 45 -16.54 -49.48 -29.32
CA VAL A 45 -16.33 -48.57 -30.45
C VAL A 45 -17.01 -47.22 -30.22
N ALA A 46 -18.25 -47.22 -29.73
CA ALA A 46 -18.99 -46.00 -29.45
C ALA A 46 -18.36 -45.22 -28.28
N ASP A 47 -17.90 -45.92 -27.25
CA ASP A 47 -17.30 -45.31 -26.06
C ASP A 47 -15.90 -44.77 -26.34
N GLU A 48 -15.08 -45.46 -27.12
CA GLU A 48 -13.81 -44.93 -27.63
C GLU A 48 -14.00 -43.68 -28.48
N ARG A 49 -15.05 -43.65 -29.33
CA ARG A 49 -15.39 -42.44 -30.12
C ARG A 49 -15.77 -41.28 -29.20
N LYS A 50 -16.52 -41.53 -28.12
CA LYS A 50 -16.85 -40.52 -27.11
C LYS A 50 -15.60 -40.05 -26.37
N ALA A 51 -14.73 -40.97 -25.94
CA ALA A 51 -13.48 -40.69 -25.24
C ALA A 51 -12.55 -39.82 -26.10
N ARG A 52 -12.35 -40.18 -27.38
CA ARG A 52 -11.59 -39.37 -28.35
C ARG A 52 -12.17 -37.98 -28.52
N ARG A 53 -13.50 -37.84 -28.57
CA ARG A 53 -14.16 -36.52 -28.66
C ARG A 53 -13.93 -35.68 -27.41
N ILE A 54 -13.92 -36.29 -26.23
CA ILE A 54 -13.64 -35.61 -24.96
C ILE A 54 -12.17 -35.15 -24.92
N ALA A 55 -11.23 -36.03 -25.26
CA ALA A 55 -9.81 -35.73 -25.35
C ALA A 55 -9.52 -34.61 -26.37
N PHE A 56 -10.16 -34.66 -27.55
CA PHE A 56 -10.04 -33.58 -28.53
C PHE A 56 -10.53 -32.24 -27.96
N ARG A 57 -11.63 -32.23 -27.20
CA ARG A 57 -12.17 -31.01 -26.57
C ARG A 57 -11.24 -30.46 -25.48
N SER A 58 -10.56 -31.30 -24.70
CA SER A 58 -9.57 -30.82 -23.72
C SER A 58 -8.37 -30.20 -24.43
N VAL A 59 -7.77 -30.92 -25.38
CA VAL A 59 -6.62 -30.43 -26.15
C VAL A 59 -6.98 -29.15 -26.92
N LYS A 60 -8.18 -29.07 -27.50
CA LYS A 60 -8.66 -27.86 -28.17
C LYS A 60 -8.72 -26.66 -27.22
N ARG A 61 -9.13 -26.85 -25.96
CA ARG A 61 -9.14 -25.76 -24.95
C ARG A 61 -7.71 -25.31 -24.63
N GLU A 62 -6.78 -26.23 -24.47
CA GLU A 62 -5.36 -25.89 -24.24
C GLU A 62 -4.77 -25.12 -25.43
N LEU A 63 -5.04 -25.59 -26.66
CA LEU A 63 -4.62 -24.88 -27.88
C LEU A 63 -5.26 -23.50 -28.03
N THR A 64 -6.44 -23.26 -27.44
CA THR A 64 -7.05 -21.91 -27.51
C THR A 64 -6.25 -20.87 -26.73
N LEU A 65 -5.48 -21.26 -25.71
CA LEU A 65 -4.59 -20.36 -24.97
C LEU A 65 -3.49 -19.78 -25.88
N TRP A 66 -3.04 -20.56 -26.87
CA TRP A 66 -2.02 -20.18 -27.83
C TRP A 66 -2.52 -19.19 -28.90
N LYS A 67 -3.83 -19.00 -29.04
CA LYS A 67 -4.39 -18.06 -30.03
C LYS A 67 -3.91 -16.63 -29.83
N GLY A 68 -3.82 -16.16 -28.58
CA GLY A 68 -3.36 -14.80 -28.26
C GLY A 68 -1.92 -14.55 -28.70
N PRO A 69 -0.93 -15.33 -28.21
CA PRO A 69 0.46 -15.22 -28.62
C PRO A 69 0.66 -15.39 -30.14
N VAL A 70 0.01 -16.39 -30.75
CA VAL A 70 0.12 -16.62 -32.21
C VAL A 70 -0.45 -15.44 -33.00
N HIS A 71 -1.59 -14.89 -32.59
CA HIS A 71 -2.19 -13.74 -33.25
C HIS A 71 -1.31 -12.49 -33.11
N LYS A 72 -0.76 -12.24 -31.93
CA LYS A 72 0.20 -11.16 -31.70
C LYS A 72 1.43 -11.29 -32.61
N ASN A 73 1.97 -12.49 -32.76
CA ASN A 73 3.12 -12.73 -33.64
C ASN A 73 2.76 -12.55 -35.13
N ARG A 74 1.53 -12.87 -35.56
CA ARG A 74 1.06 -12.63 -36.93
C ARG A 74 0.83 -11.15 -37.24
N LEU A 75 0.44 -10.36 -36.23
CA LEU A 75 0.23 -8.93 -36.35
C LEU A 75 1.52 -8.12 -36.22
N ALA A 76 2.63 -8.73 -35.78
CA ALA A 76 3.89 -8.05 -35.62
C ALA A 76 4.55 -7.82 -36.99
N ASP A 77 4.97 -6.58 -37.26
CA ASP A 77 5.64 -6.22 -38.52
C ASP A 77 6.99 -6.95 -38.67
N GLN A 78 7.71 -7.15 -37.57
CA GLN A 78 8.99 -7.86 -37.52
C GLN A 78 9.04 -8.80 -36.32
N LEU A 79 9.55 -10.00 -36.56
CA LEU A 79 9.87 -10.98 -35.52
C LEU A 79 11.38 -11.15 -35.45
N ILE A 80 11.98 -10.81 -34.32
CA ILE A 80 13.42 -10.94 -34.08
C ILE A 80 13.66 -12.24 -33.32
N PHE A 81 14.50 -13.10 -33.87
CA PHE A 81 14.92 -14.35 -33.25
C PHE A 81 16.39 -14.26 -32.82
N PRO A 82 16.78 -14.84 -31.67
CA PRO A 82 15.98 -15.65 -30.74
C PRO A 82 14.93 -14.84 -29.96
N LEU A 83 13.77 -15.43 -29.70
CA LEU A 83 12.73 -14.79 -28.88
C LEU A 83 13.26 -14.62 -27.45
N ASN A 84 12.93 -13.50 -26.80
CA ASN A 84 13.31 -13.27 -25.41
C ASN A 84 12.72 -14.37 -24.51
N ASP A 85 13.57 -15.27 -24.03
CA ASP A 85 13.17 -16.22 -22.99
C ASP A 85 12.74 -15.42 -21.75
N THR A 86 11.58 -15.73 -21.18
CA THR A 86 11.10 -15.11 -19.93
C THR A 86 11.96 -15.47 -18.71
N ALA A 87 13.10 -16.12 -18.92
CA ALA A 87 14.18 -16.15 -17.94
C ALA A 87 14.64 -14.70 -17.76
N VAL A 88 14.10 -14.03 -16.73
CA VAL A 88 14.51 -12.69 -16.34
C VAL A 88 15.98 -12.75 -15.96
N THR A 89 16.86 -12.56 -16.94
CA THR A 89 18.27 -12.34 -16.68
C THR A 89 18.37 -10.90 -16.19
N ILE A 90 18.19 -10.72 -14.88
CA ILE A 90 18.43 -9.45 -14.17
C ILE A 90 19.95 -9.22 -14.13
N ALA A 91 20.62 -9.19 -15.28
CA ALA A 91 22.05 -8.97 -15.36
C ALA A 91 22.40 -7.48 -15.22
N GLY A 92 21.43 -6.58 -15.47
CA GLY A 92 21.63 -5.13 -15.53
C GLY A 92 20.98 -4.29 -14.43
N SER A 93 20.24 -4.87 -13.48
CA SER A 93 19.70 -4.09 -12.36
C SER A 93 20.82 -3.65 -11.41
N GLU A 94 20.70 -2.44 -10.84
CA GLU A 94 21.59 -1.95 -9.78
C GLU A 94 21.67 -2.93 -8.59
N GLU A 95 20.57 -3.62 -8.29
CA GLU A 95 20.51 -4.63 -7.23
C GLU A 95 21.36 -5.86 -7.59
N ALA A 96 21.35 -6.28 -8.85
CA ALA A 96 22.18 -7.38 -9.32
C ALA A 96 23.67 -7.02 -9.36
N GLN A 97 24.00 -5.78 -9.69
CA GLN A 97 25.37 -5.27 -9.62
C GLN A 97 25.88 -5.25 -8.17
N LYS A 98 25.07 -4.79 -7.22
CA LYS A 98 25.40 -4.82 -5.79
C LYS A 98 25.59 -6.25 -5.28
N LEU A 99 24.71 -7.18 -5.64
CA LEU A 99 24.86 -8.59 -5.28
C LEU A 99 26.15 -9.20 -5.83
N ARG A 100 26.50 -8.92 -7.09
CA ARG A 100 27.79 -9.36 -7.68
C ARG A 100 28.98 -8.83 -6.88
N GLN A 101 28.96 -7.55 -6.50
CA GLN A 101 30.02 -6.95 -5.67
C GLN A 101 30.10 -7.61 -4.29
N CYS A 102 28.96 -7.85 -3.62
CA CYS A 102 28.93 -8.54 -2.33
C CYS A 102 29.50 -9.97 -2.42
N LEU A 103 29.20 -10.70 -3.49
CA LEU A 103 29.74 -12.04 -3.72
C LEU A 103 31.27 -12.01 -3.93
N LEU A 104 31.77 -11.05 -4.72
CA LEU A 104 33.22 -10.86 -4.92
C LEU A 104 33.94 -10.54 -3.61
N VAL A 105 33.36 -9.67 -2.78
CA VAL A 105 33.88 -9.33 -1.44
C VAL A 105 33.88 -10.55 -0.52
N ALA A 106 32.83 -11.36 -0.55
CA ALA A 106 32.75 -12.57 0.27
C ALA A 106 33.77 -13.63 -0.18
N GLU A 107 33.98 -13.79 -1.50
CA GLU A 107 34.99 -14.70 -2.04
C GLU A 107 36.41 -14.23 -1.75
N SER A 108 36.71 -12.93 -1.86
CA SER A 108 38.03 -12.40 -1.52
C SER A 108 38.34 -12.57 -0.04
N LYS A 109 37.36 -12.33 0.85
CA LYS A 109 37.49 -12.54 2.30
C LYS A 109 37.82 -13.99 2.68
N LYS A 110 37.33 -14.99 1.93
CA LYS A 110 37.66 -16.40 2.15
C LYS A 110 39.13 -16.73 1.83
N ARG A 111 39.77 -15.97 0.94
CA ARG A 111 41.17 -16.18 0.51
C ARG A 111 42.15 -15.52 1.49
N ALA A 112 42.22 -16.00 2.72
CA ALA A 112 43.03 -15.43 3.81
C ALA A 112 44.55 -15.40 3.51
N ASP A 113 45.03 -16.23 2.57
CA ASP A 113 46.45 -16.30 2.22
C ASP A 113 46.90 -15.08 1.39
N THR A 114 45.97 -14.48 0.64
CA THR A 114 46.24 -13.32 -0.22
C THR A 114 46.19 -12.01 0.57
N LEU A 115 47.04 -11.05 0.22
CA LEU A 115 47.00 -9.70 0.80
C LEU A 115 45.61 -9.05 0.66
N GLN A 116 44.95 -9.28 -0.46
CA GLN A 116 43.58 -8.82 -0.71
C GLN A 116 42.62 -9.43 0.32
N GLY A 117 42.64 -10.76 0.54
CA GLY A 117 41.76 -11.37 1.54
C GLY A 117 42.01 -10.86 2.97
N LYS A 118 43.26 -10.60 3.35
CA LYS A 118 43.61 -10.00 4.64
C LYS A 118 43.06 -8.57 4.78
N LEU A 119 43.22 -7.75 3.74
CA LEU A 119 42.73 -6.37 3.72
C LEU A 119 41.20 -6.32 3.78
N TYR A 120 40.51 -7.12 2.97
CA TYR A 120 39.05 -7.20 2.98
C TYR A 120 38.52 -7.81 4.28
N SER A 121 39.20 -8.80 4.86
CA SER A 121 38.84 -9.33 6.17
C SER A 121 38.94 -8.26 7.25
N SER A 122 39.99 -7.43 7.24
CA SER A 122 40.15 -6.31 8.17
C SER A 122 39.09 -5.23 7.97
N LEU A 123 38.87 -4.75 6.74
CA LEU A 123 37.93 -3.67 6.43
C LEU A 123 36.46 -4.04 6.64
N TYR A 124 36.11 -5.31 6.39
CA TYR A 124 34.73 -5.83 6.48
C TYR A 124 34.58 -6.83 7.65
N SER A 125 35.37 -6.69 8.71
CA SER A 125 35.14 -7.41 9.97
C SER A 125 34.30 -6.55 10.91
N ASP A 126 33.24 -7.13 11.48
CA ASP A 126 32.44 -6.51 12.56
C ASP A 126 33.18 -6.57 13.92
N ALA A 127 34.43 -7.04 13.93
CA ALA A 127 35.22 -7.16 15.12
C ALA A 127 35.68 -5.77 15.56
N PRO A 128 35.36 -5.32 16.79
CA PRO A 128 35.90 -4.08 17.31
C PRO A 128 37.43 -4.21 17.35
N SER A 129 38.10 -3.27 16.70
CA SER A 129 39.56 -3.17 16.69
C SER A 129 40.10 -3.34 18.11
N LEU A 130 40.91 -4.38 18.30
CA LEU A 130 41.78 -4.70 19.44
C LEU A 130 41.52 -3.91 20.73
N SER A 131 40.79 -4.57 21.64
CA SER A 131 40.54 -4.21 23.04
C SER A 131 41.85 -3.93 23.80
N LEU A 132 42.23 -2.65 23.92
CA LEU A 132 42.78 -2.15 25.18
C LEU A 132 41.65 -2.21 26.21
N LYS A 133 41.94 -2.57 27.46
CA LYS A 133 40.94 -2.67 28.54
C LYS A 133 40.30 -1.29 28.72
N GLU A 134 39.15 -1.08 28.10
CA GLU A 134 38.41 0.18 28.17
C GLU A 134 37.71 0.27 29.52
N ASP A 135 37.88 1.41 30.18
CA ASP A 135 37.22 1.71 31.44
C ASP A 135 35.70 1.61 31.28
N VAL A 136 34.99 1.18 32.33
CA VAL A 136 33.52 1.01 32.31
C VAL A 136 32.78 2.30 31.88
N ALA A 137 33.39 3.47 32.12
CA ALA A 137 32.93 4.77 31.66
C ALA A 137 32.92 4.91 30.11
N ASP A 138 33.90 4.33 29.43
CA ASP A 138 33.98 4.35 27.97
C ASP A 138 32.99 3.38 27.34
N GLN A 139 32.73 2.25 27.99
CA GLN A 139 31.73 1.30 27.50
C GLN A 139 30.31 1.85 27.65
N THR A 140 30.01 2.53 28.75
CA THR A 140 28.71 3.20 28.96
C THR A 140 28.50 4.36 27.98
N SER A 141 29.52 5.20 27.76
CA SER A 141 29.44 6.29 26.77
C SER A 141 29.25 5.77 25.34
N ARG A 142 29.88 4.66 24.97
CA ARG A 142 29.67 3.98 23.68
C ARG A 142 28.26 3.46 23.50
N VAL A 143 27.68 2.84 24.54
CA VAL A 143 26.29 2.36 24.49
C VAL A 143 25.32 3.53 24.32
N ILE A 144 25.52 4.63 25.04
CA ILE A 144 24.70 5.83 24.92
C ILE A 144 24.81 6.42 23.51
N ARG A 145 26.03 6.54 22.97
CA ARG A 145 26.25 7.03 21.60
C ARG A 145 25.57 6.16 20.56
N LYS A 146 25.65 4.82 20.69
CA LYS A 146 24.95 3.88 19.80
C LYS A 146 23.44 4.07 19.84
N LYS A 147 22.84 4.15 21.03
CA LYS A 147 21.40 4.40 21.20
C LYS A 147 20.98 5.75 20.60
N LEU A 148 21.79 6.80 20.76
CA LEU A 148 21.51 8.11 20.17
C LEU A 148 21.52 8.05 18.64
N LEU A 149 22.52 7.40 18.04
CA LEU A 149 22.60 7.22 16.59
C LEU A 149 21.42 6.41 16.06
N GLU A 150 21.01 5.36 16.77
CA GLU A 150 19.82 4.58 16.42
C GLU A 150 18.54 5.42 16.47
N GLN A 151 18.35 6.24 17.52
CA GLN A 151 17.22 7.16 17.60
C GLN A 151 17.24 8.20 16.46
N ILE A 152 18.41 8.71 16.09
CA ILE A 152 18.55 9.64 14.96
C ILE A 152 18.15 8.94 13.66
N ALA A 153 18.64 7.71 13.42
CA ALA A 153 18.29 6.93 12.24
C ALA A 153 16.79 6.62 12.19
N MET A 154 16.18 6.26 13.32
CA MET A 154 14.74 6.02 13.42
C MET A 154 13.93 7.29 13.10
N ARG A 155 14.29 8.44 13.69
CA ARG A 155 13.64 9.72 13.33
C ARG A 155 13.82 10.08 11.86
N GLN A 156 14.99 9.85 11.28
CA GLN A 156 15.23 10.11 9.85
C GLN A 156 14.33 9.23 8.98
N LYS A 157 14.18 7.95 9.32
CA LYS A 157 13.27 7.02 8.65
C LYS A 157 11.81 7.49 8.75
N GLU A 158 11.36 7.89 9.93
CA GLU A 158 10.01 8.43 10.14
C GLU A 158 9.77 9.71 9.32
N ARG A 159 10.73 10.64 9.33
CA ARG A 159 10.70 11.86 8.51
C ARG A 159 10.62 11.54 7.02
N PHE A 160 11.37 10.54 6.56
CA PHE A 160 11.33 10.12 5.16
C PHE A 160 9.96 9.53 4.78
N LEU A 161 9.41 8.64 5.61
CA LEU A 161 8.11 8.01 5.38
C LEU A 161 6.98 9.04 5.35
N THR A 162 6.96 9.94 6.33
CA THR A 162 5.97 11.03 6.41
C THR A 162 6.07 11.96 5.20
N ALA A 163 7.27 12.36 4.80
CA ALA A 163 7.49 13.17 3.60
C ALA A 163 6.99 12.47 2.32
N ARG A 164 7.26 11.16 2.17
CA ARG A 164 6.81 10.36 1.03
C ARG A 164 5.29 10.27 0.96
N VAL A 165 4.63 10.04 2.09
CA VAL A 165 3.16 10.01 2.19
C VAL A 165 2.58 11.39 1.88
N ALA A 166 3.14 12.46 2.44
CA ALA A 166 2.71 13.83 2.16
C ALA A 166 2.84 14.18 0.66
N ALA A 167 3.95 13.81 0.02
CA ALA A 167 4.16 14.01 -1.41
C ALA A 167 3.14 13.25 -2.27
N LYS A 168 2.82 11.99 -1.90
CA LYS A 168 1.77 11.19 -2.55
C LYS A 168 0.40 11.86 -2.41
N ASN A 169 0.06 12.32 -1.21
CA ASN A 169 -1.21 13.00 -0.94
C ASN A 169 -1.32 14.31 -1.74
N LYS A 170 -0.24 15.11 -1.80
CA LYS A 170 -0.18 16.31 -2.65
C LYS A 170 -0.46 15.99 -4.12
N ARG A 171 0.16 14.92 -4.66
CA ARG A 171 -0.08 14.48 -6.05
C ARG A 171 -1.54 14.05 -6.25
N GLN A 172 -2.11 13.28 -5.33
CA GLN A 172 -3.51 12.85 -5.40
C GLN A 172 -4.49 14.03 -5.34
N ASN A 173 -4.24 15.02 -4.46
CA ASN A 173 -5.07 16.22 -4.34
C ASN A 173 -5.02 17.13 -5.59
N LYS A 174 -3.89 17.10 -6.33
CA LYS A 174 -3.75 17.78 -7.61
C LYS A 174 -4.56 17.13 -8.73
N ILE A 175 -4.85 15.82 -8.64
CA ILE A 175 -5.70 15.16 -9.63
C ILE A 175 -7.13 15.69 -9.46
N LYS A 176 -7.69 16.29 -10.51
CA LYS A 176 -9.05 16.87 -10.48
C LYS A 176 -10.09 16.04 -11.24
N SER A 177 -9.70 14.92 -11.85
CA SER A 177 -10.64 14.14 -12.65
C SER A 177 -11.68 13.44 -11.78
N LYS A 178 -12.97 13.60 -12.13
CA LYS A 178 -14.10 12.96 -11.43
C LYS A 178 -13.96 11.44 -11.39
N ASN A 179 -13.46 10.86 -12.48
CA ASN A 179 -13.28 9.42 -12.60
C ASN A 179 -12.25 8.88 -11.58
N PHE A 180 -11.12 9.57 -11.42
CA PHE A 180 -10.09 9.19 -10.43
C PHE A 180 -10.65 9.19 -9.02
N HIS A 181 -11.33 10.29 -8.61
CA HIS A 181 -11.89 10.40 -7.26
C HIS A 181 -12.98 9.35 -7.00
N ARG A 182 -13.80 9.02 -8.01
CA ARG A 182 -14.79 7.94 -7.90
C ARG A 182 -14.11 6.59 -7.66
N HIS A 183 -13.10 6.27 -8.46
CA HIS A 183 -12.36 5.00 -8.31
C HIS A 183 -11.54 4.94 -7.01
N GLN A 184 -10.93 6.05 -6.59
CA GLN A 184 -10.20 6.14 -5.34
C GLN A 184 -11.13 5.88 -4.13
N LYS A 185 -12.29 6.55 -4.08
CA LYS A 185 -13.29 6.33 -3.02
C LYS A 185 -13.80 4.89 -3.02
N ALA A 186 -14.12 4.34 -4.19
CA ALA A 186 -14.55 2.95 -4.31
C ALA A 186 -13.46 1.97 -3.87
N ARG A 187 -12.18 2.27 -4.13
CA ARG A 187 -11.05 1.44 -3.68
C ARG A 187 -10.89 1.49 -2.17
N LEU A 188 -10.92 2.68 -1.57
CA LEU A 188 -10.83 2.86 -0.12
C LEU A 188 -11.99 2.17 0.62
N LEU A 189 -13.21 2.24 0.07
CA LEU A 189 -14.36 1.57 0.66
C LEU A 189 -14.20 0.04 0.62
N LYS A 190 -13.75 -0.52 -0.51
CA LYS A 190 -13.45 -1.96 -0.63
C LYS A 190 -12.30 -2.41 0.28
N GLU A 191 -11.28 -1.58 0.45
CA GLU A 191 -10.17 -1.84 1.38
C GLU A 191 -10.70 -1.88 2.82
N TYR A 192 -11.53 -0.92 3.21
CA TYR A 192 -12.18 -0.87 4.51
C TYR A 192 -13.09 -2.08 4.77
N GLU A 193 -13.95 -2.46 3.82
CA GLU A 193 -14.81 -3.65 3.92
C GLU A 193 -13.98 -4.93 4.15
N LYS A 194 -12.89 -5.09 3.39
CA LYS A 194 -11.98 -6.24 3.54
C LYS A 194 -11.27 -6.24 4.90
N GLU A 195 -10.86 -5.08 5.41
CA GLU A 195 -10.25 -4.97 6.73
C GLU A 195 -11.25 -5.37 7.83
N MET A 196 -12.51 -4.91 7.71
CA MET A 196 -13.57 -5.24 8.66
C MET A 196 -13.94 -6.73 8.62
N GLU A 197 -14.04 -7.33 7.43
CA GLU A 197 -14.28 -8.78 7.27
C GLU A 197 -13.14 -9.60 7.89
N LYS A 198 -11.89 -9.25 7.60
CA LYS A 198 -10.71 -9.90 8.20
C LYS A 198 -10.70 -9.77 9.73
N LEU A 199 -11.02 -8.59 10.28
CA LEU A 199 -11.09 -8.40 11.73
C LEU A 199 -12.21 -9.22 12.35
N ARG A 200 -13.37 -9.33 11.70
CA ARG A 200 -14.49 -10.16 12.17
C ARG A 200 -14.09 -11.62 12.31
N ASP A 201 -13.35 -12.14 11.35
CA ASP A 201 -12.95 -13.55 11.31
C ASP A 201 -11.74 -13.84 12.21
N THR A 202 -10.82 -12.89 12.37
CA THR A 202 -9.59 -13.06 13.17
C THR A 202 -9.79 -12.73 14.64
N ASP A 203 -10.32 -11.52 14.94
CA ASP A 203 -10.37 -10.92 16.28
C ASP A 203 -11.71 -10.19 16.51
N PRO A 204 -12.78 -10.88 16.97
CA PRO A 204 -14.11 -10.29 17.11
C PRO A 204 -14.16 -9.14 18.13
N ARG A 205 -13.26 -9.11 19.13
CA ARG A 205 -13.15 -8.01 20.09
C ARG A 205 -12.69 -6.71 19.43
N LYS A 206 -11.62 -6.77 18.63
CA LYS A 206 -11.10 -5.60 17.89
C LYS A 206 -12.08 -5.14 16.81
N PHE A 207 -12.85 -6.06 16.23
CA PHE A 207 -13.93 -5.72 15.32
C PHE A 207 -15.01 -4.86 16.01
N ALA A 208 -15.44 -5.26 17.22
CA ALA A 208 -16.39 -4.47 18.02
C ALA A 208 -15.83 -3.08 18.39
N GLU A 209 -14.56 -2.99 18.79
CA GLU A 209 -13.88 -1.72 19.06
C GLU A 209 -13.89 -0.80 17.82
N ARG A 210 -13.58 -1.33 16.63
CA ARG A 210 -13.60 -0.55 15.38
C ARG A 210 -15.01 -0.05 15.01
N ILE A 211 -16.05 -0.82 15.30
CA ILE A 211 -17.45 -0.37 15.13
C ILE A 211 -17.75 0.78 16.11
N LEU A 212 -17.42 0.61 17.39
CA LEU A 212 -17.64 1.63 18.40
C LEU A 212 -16.86 2.91 18.11
N GLU A 213 -15.63 2.82 17.61
CA GLU A 213 -14.86 3.97 17.13
C GLU A 213 -15.53 4.69 15.96
N ALA A 214 -16.09 3.94 15.01
CA ALA A 214 -16.81 4.51 13.87
C ALA A 214 -18.10 5.21 14.32
N GLU A 215 -18.83 4.63 15.28
CA GLU A 215 -20.01 5.25 15.90
C GLU A 215 -19.65 6.47 16.73
N LYS A 216 -18.56 6.41 17.51
CA LYS A 216 -18.02 7.54 18.26
C LYS A 216 -17.65 8.69 17.33
N LYS A 217 -16.96 8.42 16.22
CA LYS A 217 -16.64 9.44 15.20
C LYS A 217 -17.90 10.03 14.59
N ARG A 218 -18.90 9.21 14.25
CA ARG A 218 -20.19 9.69 13.74
C ARG A 218 -20.94 10.54 14.77
N ALA A 219 -20.92 10.15 16.05
CA ALA A 219 -21.50 10.91 17.14
C ALA A 219 -20.75 12.23 17.37
N GLN A 220 -19.41 12.21 17.31
CA GLN A 220 -18.57 13.40 17.35
C GLN A 220 -18.82 14.31 16.15
N GLU A 221 -18.96 13.82 14.92
CA GLU A 221 -19.32 14.60 13.73
C GLU A 221 -20.71 15.23 13.86
N ARG A 222 -21.67 14.52 14.47
CA ARG A 222 -23.02 15.05 14.76
C ARG A 222 -23.04 16.03 15.91
N ALA A 223 -22.27 15.80 16.96
CA ALA A 223 -22.15 16.70 18.11
C ALA A 223 -21.36 17.96 17.76
N SER A 224 -20.29 17.81 16.95
CA SER A 224 -19.48 18.89 16.39
C SER A 224 -20.08 19.51 15.13
N LEU A 225 -21.24 19.03 14.67
CA LEU A 225 -21.97 19.61 13.55
C LEU A 225 -22.09 21.11 13.83
N ARG A 226 -21.49 21.94 12.96
CA ARG A 226 -21.10 23.35 13.16
C ARG A 226 -22.27 24.34 13.33
N HIS A 227 -23.39 23.91 13.90
CA HIS A 227 -24.61 24.71 14.03
C HIS A 227 -24.84 25.26 15.45
N ARG A 228 -24.04 24.87 16.45
CA ARG A 228 -23.99 25.60 17.74
C ARG A 228 -23.13 26.86 17.60
N GLY A 229 -23.75 28.01 17.40
CA GLY A 229 -23.06 29.31 17.31
C GLY A 229 -22.11 29.51 16.12
N GLY A 230 -22.22 28.68 15.07
CA GLY A 230 -21.39 28.73 13.85
C GLY A 230 -22.04 29.45 12.66
N SER A 231 -23.27 29.96 12.81
CA SER A 231 -23.93 30.77 11.79
C SER A 231 -23.11 32.03 11.48
N LYS A 232 -23.22 32.55 10.26
CA LYS A 232 -22.51 33.78 9.86
C LYS A 232 -22.82 34.94 10.82
N PHE A 233 -24.07 35.02 11.28
CA PHE A 233 -24.54 35.98 12.27
C PHE A 233 -23.87 35.78 13.64
N ALA A 234 -23.88 34.55 14.19
CA ALA A 234 -23.27 34.27 15.49
C ALA A 234 -21.75 34.52 15.49
N ARG A 235 -21.05 34.20 14.39
CA ARG A 235 -19.62 34.51 14.24
C ARG A 235 -19.34 36.00 14.18
N LEU A 236 -20.16 36.76 13.45
CA LEU A 236 -20.02 38.22 13.38
C LEU A 236 -20.32 38.87 14.72
N GLN A 237 -21.36 38.40 15.42
CA GLN A 237 -21.75 38.95 16.71
C GLN A 237 -20.72 38.64 17.79
N LYS A 238 -20.05 37.48 17.76
CA LYS A 238 -18.91 37.18 18.65
C LYS A 238 -17.73 38.14 18.46
N LEU A 239 -17.41 38.51 17.22
CA LEU A 239 -16.36 39.49 16.96
C LEU A 239 -16.74 40.88 17.48
N ARG A 240 -18.01 41.28 17.28
CA ARG A 240 -18.55 42.56 17.76
C ARG A 240 -18.74 42.62 19.27
N ALA A 241 -19.05 41.50 19.91
CA ALA A 241 -19.22 41.38 21.36
C ALA A 241 -17.97 41.79 22.15
N LYS A 242 -16.78 41.85 21.52
CA LYS A 242 -15.60 42.43 22.15
C LYS A 242 -15.77 43.91 22.46
N TYR A 243 -16.47 44.66 21.60
CA TYR A 243 -16.58 46.12 21.64
C TYR A 243 -17.98 46.61 22.00
N ASP A 244 -19.03 45.93 21.53
CA ASP A 244 -20.42 46.37 21.68
C ASP A 244 -21.17 45.53 22.74
N THR A 245 -21.90 46.20 23.65
CA THR A 245 -22.70 45.54 24.69
C THR A 245 -23.89 44.78 24.10
N GLU A 246 -24.61 45.38 23.15
CA GLU A 246 -25.73 44.75 22.43
C GLU A 246 -25.29 43.46 21.71
N ALA A 247 -24.03 43.40 21.28
CA ALA A 247 -23.48 42.21 20.68
C ALA A 247 -23.14 41.11 21.68
N ARG A 248 -22.79 41.46 22.92
CA ARG A 248 -22.66 40.48 24.01
C ARG A 248 -24.03 39.90 24.37
N ASP A 249 -25.05 40.76 24.49
CA ASP A 249 -26.39 40.36 24.88
C ASP A 249 -27.02 39.45 23.83
N ALA A 250 -26.94 39.81 22.54
CA ALA A 250 -27.41 38.95 21.45
C ALA A 250 -26.68 37.58 21.40
N VAL A 251 -25.39 37.53 21.76
CA VAL A 251 -24.65 36.26 21.85
C VAL A 251 -25.11 35.45 23.06
N ALA A 252 -25.38 36.10 24.20
CA ALA A 252 -25.90 35.46 25.41
C ALA A 252 -27.30 34.87 25.17
N GLU A 253 -28.22 35.63 24.59
CA GLU A 253 -29.57 35.16 24.20
C GLU A 253 -29.51 33.97 23.24
N MET A 254 -28.60 33.98 22.27
CA MET A 254 -28.41 32.83 21.38
C MET A 254 -27.98 31.57 22.13
N TYR A 255 -27.14 31.71 23.16
CA TYR A 255 -26.72 30.57 23.99
C TYR A 255 -27.81 30.11 24.94
N GLU A 256 -28.56 31.03 25.55
CA GLU A 256 -29.70 30.74 26.41
C GLU A 256 -30.79 29.99 25.65
N ARG A 257 -31.19 30.50 24.48
CA ARG A 257 -32.15 29.83 23.60
C ARG A 257 -31.67 28.46 23.15
N SER A 258 -30.37 28.29 22.91
CA SER A 258 -29.80 26.97 22.63
C SER A 258 -29.90 26.04 23.83
N LYS A 259 -29.63 26.53 25.05
CA LYS A 259 -29.76 25.76 26.29
C LYS A 259 -31.21 25.35 26.50
N GLU A 260 -32.16 26.27 26.38
CA GLU A 260 -33.60 26.02 26.49
C GLU A 260 -34.09 24.93 25.54
N LEU A 261 -33.68 24.97 24.27
CA LEU A 261 -34.06 23.96 23.27
C LEU A 261 -33.44 22.58 23.54
N THR A 262 -32.25 22.54 24.14
CA THR A 262 -31.58 21.27 24.51
C THR A 262 -31.91 20.80 25.91
N LYS A 263 -32.51 21.65 26.75
CA LYS A 263 -32.92 21.32 28.10
C LYS A 263 -34.04 20.29 27.98
N ARG A 264 -33.75 19.08 28.44
CA ARG A 264 -34.74 18.02 28.51
C ARG A 264 -35.79 18.45 29.54
N THR A 265 -37.00 18.75 29.08
CA THR A 265 -38.14 19.03 29.97
C THR A 265 -38.54 17.72 30.62
N GLU A 266 -38.06 17.48 31.83
CA GLU A 266 -38.64 16.47 32.70
C GLU A 266 -40.07 16.93 33.04
N PRO A 267 -41.11 16.15 32.70
CA PRO A 267 -42.47 16.54 33.03
C PRO A 267 -42.69 16.33 34.53
N ASN A 268 -42.73 17.44 35.26
CA ASN A 268 -43.31 17.59 36.59
C ASN A 268 -42.57 16.87 37.73
N ASP A 269 -41.77 17.63 38.49
CA ASP A 269 -41.89 17.56 39.94
C ASP A 269 -41.69 18.94 40.56
N SER A 270 -42.74 19.42 41.21
CA SER A 270 -42.74 20.61 42.06
C SER A 270 -42.16 20.22 43.40
N SER A 271 -40.89 20.56 43.66
CA SER A 271 -40.39 20.80 45.01
C SER A 271 -39.03 21.48 44.93
N GLU A 272 -39.02 22.76 45.29
CA GLU A 272 -37.97 23.48 46.01
C GLU A 272 -36.76 22.62 46.42
N SER A 273 -35.60 22.85 45.80
CA SER A 273 -34.31 22.73 46.49
C SER A 273 -33.27 23.53 45.72
N GLU A 274 -32.78 24.56 46.38
CA GLU A 274 -31.70 25.41 45.93
C GLU A 274 -30.36 24.65 45.87
N VAL A 275 -29.46 25.19 45.04
CA VAL A 275 -27.99 25.07 45.03
C VAL A 275 -27.36 23.67 44.96
N SER A 276 -26.85 23.32 43.77
CA SER A 276 -25.40 23.28 43.51
C SER A 276 -25.12 22.77 42.09
N ASP A 277 -24.90 23.71 41.16
CA ASP A 277 -24.28 23.40 39.88
C ASP A 277 -22.82 23.00 40.14
N ILE A 278 -22.55 21.70 40.12
CA ILE A 278 -21.19 21.17 40.02
C ILE A 278 -20.75 21.28 38.56
N ASP A 279 -20.07 22.39 38.25
CA ASP A 279 -19.39 22.60 36.98
C ASP A 279 -18.18 21.65 36.88
N CYS A 280 -18.40 20.46 36.32
CA CYS A 280 -17.33 19.61 35.85
C CYS A 280 -16.94 20.03 34.41
N SER A 281 -16.18 21.12 34.31
CA SER A 281 -15.35 21.45 33.15
C SER A 281 -13.98 21.92 33.61
N SER A 282 -13.15 20.94 33.98
CA SER A 282 -11.71 21.12 34.15
C SER A 282 -10.99 20.38 33.04
N GLU A 283 -10.80 21.00 31.89
CA GLU A 283 -9.77 20.64 30.92
C GLU A 283 -9.36 21.92 30.17
N SER A 284 -8.35 22.61 30.67
CA SER A 284 -7.69 23.71 29.98
C SER A 284 -6.85 23.17 28.81
N GLU A 285 -7.46 23.04 27.64
CA GLU A 285 -6.74 22.92 26.37
C GLU A 285 -6.46 24.33 25.85
N MET A 286 -5.22 24.78 26.03
CA MET A 286 -4.67 25.96 25.38
C MET A 286 -4.47 25.64 23.89
N ASP A 287 -5.53 25.82 23.08
CA ASP A 287 -5.41 25.78 21.62
C ASP A 287 -4.82 27.12 21.15
N SER A 288 -3.57 27.07 20.71
CA SER A 288 -2.88 28.19 20.10
C SER A 288 -3.45 28.41 18.70
N GLU A 289 -4.35 29.39 18.56
CA GLU A 289 -4.85 29.83 17.27
C GLU A 289 -3.73 30.54 16.48
N GLU A 290 -3.00 29.78 15.66
CA GLU A 290 -2.26 30.33 14.52
C GLU A 290 -3.28 30.71 13.44
N SER A 291 -3.66 31.98 13.42
CA SER A 291 -4.51 32.55 12.38
C SER A 291 -3.74 32.65 11.05
N GLU A 292 -3.93 31.70 10.13
CA GLU A 292 -3.65 31.92 8.71
C GLU A 292 -4.71 32.89 8.14
N PHE A 293 -4.50 34.18 8.41
CA PHE A 293 -5.17 35.28 7.73
C PHE A 293 -4.53 35.45 6.35
N ASN A 294 -5.10 34.78 5.34
CA ASN A 294 -4.77 35.05 3.94
C ASN A 294 -5.48 36.34 3.50
N ALA A 295 -4.90 37.49 3.84
CA ALA A 295 -5.22 38.75 3.19
C ALA A 295 -4.35 38.91 1.94
N SER A 296 -4.95 38.64 0.79
CA SER A 296 -4.56 39.32 -0.43
C SER A 296 -4.98 40.78 -0.29
N SER A 297 -4.03 41.63 0.09
CA SER A 297 -4.08 43.07 -0.12
C SER A 297 -2.92 43.41 -1.03
N SER A 298 -3.24 43.77 -2.27
CA SER A 298 -2.31 44.36 -3.22
C SER A 298 -1.89 45.74 -2.71
N THR A 299 -0.61 45.90 -2.42
CA THR A 299 0.07 47.19 -2.42
C THR A 299 1.47 46.96 -2.97
N GLU A 300 1.71 47.54 -4.13
CA GLU A 300 3.05 47.75 -4.69
C GLU A 300 3.81 48.67 -3.73
N ASP A 301 5.04 48.31 -3.35
CA ASP A 301 6.18 49.23 -3.20
C ASP A 301 7.47 48.47 -2.82
N GLU A 302 8.57 49.04 -3.29
CA GLU A 302 9.93 48.53 -3.48
C GLU A 302 10.78 48.33 -2.21
N ALA A 303 11.85 47.54 -2.41
CA ALA A 303 13.10 47.42 -1.61
C ALA A 303 13.18 46.49 -0.37
N GLY A 304 14.12 45.53 -0.45
CA GLY A 304 15.04 45.23 0.66
C GLY A 304 14.93 43.86 1.37
N ASP A 305 15.73 42.89 0.90
CA ASP A 305 16.36 41.78 1.65
C ASP A 305 15.67 41.19 2.90
N THR A 306 15.01 40.03 2.76
CA THR A 306 15.00 38.96 3.78
C THR A 306 14.62 37.59 3.19
N VAL A 307 15.54 36.94 2.47
CA VAL A 307 15.45 35.49 2.18
C VAL A 307 16.75 34.80 2.59
N SER A 308 16.95 34.66 3.91
CA SER A 308 18.08 33.90 4.47
C SER A 308 17.67 33.00 5.64
N SER A 309 16.52 32.32 5.55
CA SER A 309 16.07 31.39 6.62
C SER A 309 15.29 30.16 6.14
N LYS A 310 15.44 29.69 4.89
CA LYS A 310 14.74 28.47 4.42
C LYS A 310 15.55 27.52 3.52
N LEU A 311 16.88 27.45 3.67
CA LEU A 311 17.71 26.56 2.84
C LEU A 311 18.87 25.87 3.58
N TRP A 312 18.62 25.28 4.75
CA TRP A 312 19.67 24.52 5.46
C TRP A 312 20.10 23.20 4.79
N TRP A 313 19.33 22.72 3.80
CA TRP A 313 19.65 21.49 3.06
C TRP A 313 20.45 21.72 1.76
N ARG A 314 20.76 22.97 1.41
CA ARG A 314 21.36 23.33 0.11
C ARG A 314 22.86 23.66 0.19
N GLN A 315 23.48 23.44 1.35
CA GLN A 315 24.85 23.83 1.67
C GLN A 315 25.74 22.62 2.04
N ILE A 316 25.62 21.49 1.35
CA ILE A 316 26.63 20.41 1.41
C ILE A 316 26.76 19.80 0.02
N SER A 317 27.51 20.47 -0.86
CA SER A 317 28.37 19.90 -1.91
C SER A 317 28.68 20.97 -2.97
N CYS A 318 29.75 21.73 -2.75
CA CYS A 318 30.51 22.38 -3.82
C CYS A 318 31.82 22.91 -3.23
N GLN A 319 32.81 22.03 -3.05
CA GLN A 319 34.22 22.41 -3.08
C GLN A 319 35.04 21.20 -3.47
N LEU A 320 35.28 21.03 -4.78
CA LEU A 320 36.55 20.56 -5.34
C LEU A 320 36.52 20.73 -6.87
N VAL A 321 37.21 21.81 -7.27
CA VAL A 321 38.05 21.94 -8.48
C VAL A 321 37.33 22.11 -9.83
N CYS A 322 37.17 23.38 -10.19
CA CYS A 322 37.43 23.81 -11.57
C CYS A 322 38.89 23.49 -11.91
N ASN A 323 39.12 22.69 -12.94
CA ASN A 323 40.28 22.87 -13.81
C ASN A 323 39.83 22.71 -15.26
N HIS A 324 40.28 23.68 -16.01
CA HIS A 324 39.90 24.08 -17.34
C HIS A 324 40.72 23.29 -18.36
N ILE A 325 40.11 22.46 -19.22
CA ILE A 325 40.75 21.99 -20.46
C ILE A 325 39.70 21.90 -21.58
N ASN A 326 39.96 22.71 -22.61
CA ASN A 326 39.49 22.72 -23.99
C ASN A 326 38.71 21.48 -24.48
N THR A 327 37.49 21.75 -24.97
CA THR A 327 36.78 20.91 -25.94
C THR A 327 37.28 21.20 -27.36
N PRO A 328 37.63 20.20 -28.18
CA PRO A 328 37.53 20.34 -29.62
C PRO A 328 36.18 19.81 -30.10
N SER A 329 35.44 20.66 -30.80
CA SER A 329 34.50 20.26 -31.83
C SER A 329 35.20 19.34 -32.83
N TYR A 330 34.63 18.21 -33.27
CA TYR A 330 34.73 17.72 -34.65
C TYR A 330 33.78 16.54 -34.91
N GLN A 331 32.88 16.78 -35.86
CA GLN A 331 32.39 15.93 -36.97
C GLN A 331 31.93 14.48 -36.75
N TYR A 332 30.71 14.27 -37.24
CA TYR A 332 30.15 13.02 -37.75
C TYR A 332 31.16 12.24 -38.60
N PHE A 333 31.34 10.96 -38.28
CA PHE A 333 31.80 9.95 -39.23
C PHE A 333 30.91 8.72 -39.12
N ASP A 334 30.19 8.45 -40.21
CA ASP A 334 29.53 7.19 -40.51
C ASP A 334 30.58 6.08 -40.58
N ILE A 335 30.32 4.95 -39.92
CA ILE A 335 31.08 3.71 -40.12
C ILE A 335 30.08 2.58 -40.40
N SER A 336 30.05 2.16 -41.67
CA SER A 336 29.44 0.90 -42.11
C SER A 336 30.19 -0.31 -41.55
N PRO A 337 29.53 -1.46 -41.28
CA PRO A 337 30.20 -2.64 -40.78
C PRO A 337 30.90 -3.40 -41.92
N VAL A 338 32.20 -3.64 -41.76
CA VAL A 338 33.01 -4.50 -42.64
C VAL A 338 32.85 -5.96 -42.22
N HIS A 339 32.64 -6.79 -43.24
CA HIS A 339 32.75 -8.25 -43.29
C HIS A 339 33.83 -8.83 -42.35
N LEU A 340 33.44 -9.75 -41.47
CA LEU A 340 34.34 -10.81 -41.00
C LEU A 340 33.69 -12.17 -41.27
N SER A 341 34.14 -12.77 -42.36
CA SER A 341 34.07 -14.19 -42.66
C SER A 341 34.91 -14.97 -41.64
N VAL A 342 34.27 -15.83 -40.85
CA VAL A 342 34.95 -16.92 -40.13
C VAL A 342 34.58 -18.22 -40.80
N LEU A 343 35.63 -18.86 -41.34
CA LEU A 343 35.61 -20.16 -41.99
C LEU A 343 35.20 -21.27 -41.01
N TRP A 344 34.55 -22.26 -41.58
CA TRP A 344 34.16 -23.53 -41.02
C TRP A 344 35.33 -24.33 -40.42
N CYS A 345 35.08 -24.98 -39.28
CA CYS A 345 35.58 -26.34 -39.05
C CYS A 345 34.38 -27.26 -38.81
N LYS A 346 34.46 -28.42 -39.45
CA LYS A 346 33.42 -29.36 -39.78
C LYS A 346 33.73 -30.63 -38.99
N ASP A 347 32.84 -31.04 -38.10
CA ASP A 347 32.82 -32.39 -37.56
C ASP A 347 31.44 -32.98 -37.84
N ASP A 348 31.45 -33.87 -38.82
CA ASP A 348 30.33 -34.68 -39.29
C ASP A 348 30.08 -35.84 -38.29
N GLY A 349 28.81 -36.13 -38.00
CA GLY A 349 28.42 -37.27 -37.15
C GLY A 349 26.92 -37.41 -36.89
N LEU A 350 26.13 -37.62 -37.94
CA LEU A 350 24.75 -38.15 -37.89
C LEU A 350 24.78 -39.71 -37.77
N PRO A 351 23.64 -40.43 -37.71
CA PRO A 351 22.67 -40.50 -36.62
C PRO A 351 22.35 -41.99 -36.25
N GLY A 352 21.80 -42.24 -35.05
CA GLY A 352 21.47 -43.60 -34.59
C GLY A 352 20.14 -43.67 -33.86
N ASN A 353 19.08 -43.88 -34.64
CA ASN A 353 17.76 -44.33 -34.23
C ASN A 353 17.87 -45.65 -33.43
N ILE A 354 17.15 -45.83 -32.31
CA ILE A 354 16.59 -47.11 -31.81
C ILE A 354 15.65 -46.81 -30.64
N LYS A 355 14.37 -47.17 -30.86
CA LYS A 355 13.30 -47.63 -29.96
C LYS A 355 13.10 -47.04 -28.57
#